data_AF-A0A261EUN9-F1
#
_entry.id   AF-A0A261EUN9-F1
#
_cell.length_a   1.000
_cell.length_b   1.000
_cell.length_c   1.000
_cell.angle_alpha   90.00
_cell.angle_beta   90.00
_cell.angle_gamma   90.00
#
_symmetry.space_group_name_H-M   'P 1'
#
loop_
_entity.id
_entity.type
_entity.pdbx_description
1 polymer ?
#
loop_
_entity_poly.entity_id
_entity_poly.type
_entity_poly.pdbx_seq_one_letter_code
_entity_poly.pdbx_strand_id
1 'polypeptide(L)'
;MTAFERREQLIRVGRKLFAERDMETLSVEEIAAAAKVSKPIIYEHFGGKEGLYAVVVDRELKTMSDALEDFFAHPPLSERHTMELGVLTFLTYVEEHNEGFHVLLRDSPTTNPNGSLNTLLTTVSVHVEKMLDESFKRAKLPTKGAPYYANMIVGLTVFSAELWADNPRISKEELASYIVNMAWYGMRGIDAKPQLYFEGKEAKARQEREAREEEKQLKREQRREQKEAKARAKRGDDGADDADADGNGDDGGSDGDDVTIDPDVEQALDDLE
;
A
#
# COMPACT_ATOMS: atom_id res chain seq x y z
N MET A 1 22.55 -7.18 -45.61
CA MET A 1 22.10 -7.40 -44.23
C MET A 1 22.83 -8.63 -43.71
N THR A 2 23.65 -8.49 -42.69
CA THR A 2 24.42 -9.58 -42.10
C THR A 2 23.50 -10.50 -41.27
N ALA A 3 23.96 -11.73 -40.98
CA ALA A 3 23.22 -12.64 -40.09
C ALA A 3 23.00 -12.01 -38.70
N PHE A 4 23.95 -11.22 -38.22
CA PHE A 4 23.85 -10.48 -36.96
C PHE A 4 22.79 -9.38 -37.03
N GLU A 5 22.82 -8.53 -38.06
CA GLU A 5 21.80 -7.50 -38.26
C GLU A 5 20.39 -8.11 -38.34
N ARG A 6 20.27 -9.32 -38.90
CA ARG A 6 19.00 -10.04 -39.01
C ARG A 6 18.52 -10.56 -37.69
N ARG A 7 19.40 -11.17 -36.90
CA ARG A 7 19.10 -11.57 -35.54
C ARG A 7 18.62 -10.39 -34.70
N GLU A 8 19.30 -9.24 -34.80
CA GLU A 8 18.90 -8.01 -34.09
C GLU A 8 17.55 -7.46 -34.57
N GLN A 9 17.27 -7.50 -35.88
CA GLN A 9 15.95 -7.12 -36.39
C GLN A 9 14.84 -8.00 -35.81
N LEU A 10 15.05 -9.31 -35.76
CA LEU A 10 14.06 -10.26 -35.25
C LEU A 10 13.81 -10.06 -33.75
N ILE A 11 14.85 -9.78 -32.97
CA ILE A 11 14.71 -9.46 -31.54
C ILE A 11 13.89 -8.18 -31.35
N ARG A 12 14.18 -7.11 -32.10
CA ARG A 12 13.40 -5.86 -32.01
C ARG A 12 11.92 -6.06 -32.38
N VAL A 13 11.66 -6.78 -33.47
CA VAL A 13 10.28 -7.06 -33.90
C VAL A 13 9.56 -7.96 -32.90
N GLY A 14 10.25 -8.99 -32.40
CA GLY A 14 9.72 -9.89 -31.38
C GLY A 14 9.35 -9.15 -30.09
N ARG A 15 10.26 -8.30 -29.57
CA ARG A 15 10.02 -7.49 -28.38
C ARG A 15 8.72 -6.71 -28.48
N LYS A 16 8.53 -5.97 -29.57
CA LYS A 16 7.31 -5.18 -29.78
C LYS A 16 6.06 -6.06 -29.76
N LEU A 17 6.07 -7.18 -30.48
CA LEU A 17 4.91 -8.08 -30.52
C LEU A 17 4.61 -8.69 -29.14
N PHE A 18 5.62 -9.13 -28.41
CA PHE A 18 5.47 -9.70 -27.07
C PHE A 18 5.06 -8.66 -26.01
N ALA A 19 5.37 -7.37 -26.24
CA ALA A 19 4.88 -6.28 -25.40
C ALA A 19 3.38 -6.02 -25.59
N GLU A 20 2.87 -6.27 -26.80
CA GLU A 20 1.47 -6.02 -27.18
C GLU A 20 0.55 -7.23 -26.90
N ARG A 21 1.07 -8.46 -26.98
CA ARG A 21 0.27 -9.69 -26.95
C ARG A 21 0.98 -10.82 -26.21
N ASP A 22 0.20 -11.67 -25.55
CA ASP A 22 0.72 -12.84 -24.83
C ASP A 22 1.39 -13.85 -25.78
N MET A 23 2.50 -14.44 -25.34
CA MET A 23 3.32 -15.38 -26.11
C MET A 23 2.52 -16.55 -26.68
N GLU A 24 1.54 -17.07 -25.93
CA GLU A 24 0.71 -18.19 -26.35
C GLU A 24 -0.16 -17.85 -27.57
N THR A 25 -0.64 -16.60 -27.64
CA THR A 25 -1.55 -16.13 -28.70
C THR A 25 -0.84 -15.73 -29.99
N LEU A 26 0.47 -15.48 -29.93
CA LEU A 26 1.29 -15.13 -31.08
C LEU A 26 1.80 -16.37 -31.81
N SER A 27 1.63 -16.39 -33.13
CA SER A 27 2.15 -17.44 -34.01
C SER A 27 3.51 -17.07 -34.62
N VAL A 28 4.29 -18.08 -35.01
CA VAL A 28 5.58 -17.87 -35.71
C VAL A 28 5.33 -17.19 -37.07
N GLU A 29 4.20 -17.48 -37.69
CA GLU A 29 3.67 -16.88 -38.92
C GLU A 29 3.56 -15.36 -38.79
N GLU A 30 2.90 -14.88 -37.73
CA GLU A 30 2.69 -13.46 -37.47
C GLU A 30 4.02 -12.74 -37.21
N ILE A 31 4.92 -13.35 -36.43
CA ILE A 31 6.26 -12.79 -36.17
C ILE A 31 7.06 -12.69 -37.48
N ALA A 32 7.04 -13.74 -38.31
CA ALA A 32 7.74 -13.75 -39.59
C ALA A 32 7.20 -12.68 -40.55
N ALA A 33 5.87 -12.54 -40.61
CA ALA A 33 5.20 -11.53 -41.41
C ALA A 33 5.56 -10.10 -40.94
N ALA A 34 5.52 -9.84 -39.64
CA ALA A 34 5.90 -8.55 -39.06
C ALA A 34 7.38 -8.20 -39.33
N ALA A 35 8.26 -9.20 -39.26
CA ALA A 35 9.68 -9.03 -39.54
C ALA A 35 10.04 -9.04 -41.04
N LYS A 36 9.06 -9.28 -41.93
CA LYS A 36 9.25 -9.41 -43.38
C LYS A 36 10.28 -10.50 -43.75
N VAL A 37 10.21 -11.63 -43.05
CA VAL A 37 11.04 -12.82 -43.29
C VAL A 37 10.17 -14.05 -43.50
N SER A 38 10.76 -15.14 -43.96
CA SER A 38 10.09 -16.45 -44.01
C SER A 38 10.20 -17.17 -42.67
N LYS A 39 9.24 -18.05 -42.35
CA LYS A 39 9.25 -18.85 -41.10
C LYS A 39 10.56 -19.60 -40.85
N PRO A 40 11.21 -20.24 -41.86
CA PRO A 40 12.46 -20.96 -41.63
C PRO A 40 13.56 -20.10 -41.01
N ILE A 41 13.57 -18.79 -41.27
CA ILE A 41 14.56 -17.85 -40.71
C ILE A 41 14.40 -17.72 -39.18
N ILE A 42 13.17 -17.74 -38.65
CA ILE A 42 12.94 -17.71 -37.20
C ILE A 42 13.44 -19.00 -36.56
N TYR A 43 13.12 -20.15 -37.16
CA TYR A 43 13.60 -21.45 -36.68
C TYR A 43 15.12 -21.56 -36.76
N GLU A 44 15.76 -21.04 -37.80
CA GLU A 44 17.21 -21.04 -37.96
C GLU A 44 17.91 -20.22 -36.86
N HIS A 45 17.38 -19.04 -36.52
CA HIS A 45 18.01 -18.15 -35.55
C HIS A 45 17.66 -18.44 -34.08
N PHE A 46 16.45 -18.95 -33.82
CA PHE A 46 15.91 -19.05 -32.46
C PHE A 46 15.25 -20.39 -32.13
N GLY A 47 15.11 -21.30 -33.09
CA GLY A 47 14.43 -22.58 -32.87
C GLY A 47 12.90 -22.49 -32.69
N GLY A 48 12.30 -21.29 -32.81
CA GLY A 48 10.86 -21.07 -32.66
C GLY A 48 10.53 -19.71 -32.03
N LYS A 49 9.26 -19.49 -31.70
CA LYS A 49 8.82 -18.27 -31.01
C LYS A 49 9.26 -18.24 -29.54
N GLU A 50 9.32 -19.41 -28.92
CA GLU A 50 9.71 -19.60 -27.51
C GLU A 50 11.19 -19.25 -27.31
N GLY A 51 12.06 -19.67 -28.22
CA GLY A 51 13.47 -19.29 -28.18
C GLY A 51 13.70 -17.82 -28.50
N LEU A 52 12.89 -17.21 -29.38
CA LEU A 52 12.92 -15.76 -29.59
C LEU A 52 12.48 -15.01 -28.34
N TYR A 53 11.39 -15.45 -27.69
CA TYR A 53 10.88 -14.88 -26.45
C TYR A 53 11.93 -14.95 -25.34
N ALA A 54 12.56 -16.11 -25.12
CA ALA A 54 13.62 -16.27 -24.14
C ALA A 54 14.79 -15.32 -24.37
N VAL A 55 15.21 -15.12 -25.62
CA VAL A 55 16.29 -14.17 -25.97
C VAL A 55 15.88 -12.72 -25.71
N VAL A 56 14.61 -12.36 -25.96
CA VAL A 56 14.09 -11.02 -25.64
C VAL A 56 14.11 -10.83 -24.12
N VAL A 57 13.49 -11.73 -23.36
CA VAL A 57 13.43 -11.67 -21.89
C VAL A 57 14.83 -11.57 -21.27
N ASP A 58 15.76 -12.44 -21.68
CA ASP A 58 17.14 -12.43 -21.18
C ASP A 58 17.83 -11.08 -21.42
N ARG A 59 17.61 -10.46 -22.59
CA ARG A 59 18.17 -9.15 -22.91
C ARG A 59 17.55 -8.04 -22.06
N GLU A 60 16.23 -8.02 -21.91
CA GLU A 60 15.57 -6.99 -21.10
C GLU A 60 15.92 -7.10 -19.62
N LEU A 61 15.97 -8.34 -19.09
CA LEU A 61 16.44 -8.60 -17.73
C LEU A 61 17.88 -8.16 -17.55
N LYS A 62 18.75 -8.45 -18.52
CA LYS A 62 20.14 -8.01 -18.46
C LYS A 62 20.26 -6.49 -18.44
N THR A 63 19.53 -5.78 -19.31
CA THR A 63 19.53 -4.31 -19.31
C THR A 63 19.07 -3.74 -17.98
N MET A 64 18.00 -4.29 -17.39
CA MET A 64 17.52 -3.85 -16.08
C MET A 64 18.51 -4.18 -14.96
N SER A 65 19.09 -5.39 -14.97
CA SER A 65 20.05 -5.86 -13.97
C SER A 65 21.32 -5.01 -13.99
N ASP A 66 21.86 -4.72 -15.17
CA ASP A 66 23.08 -3.90 -15.33
C ASP A 66 22.85 -2.49 -14.74
N ALA A 67 21.67 -1.89 -14.97
CA ALA A 67 21.33 -0.57 -14.42
C ALA A 67 21.21 -0.59 -12.88
N LEU A 68 20.66 -1.67 -12.31
CA LEU A 68 20.54 -1.84 -10.86
C LEU A 68 21.88 -2.14 -10.21
N GLU A 69 22.72 -2.98 -10.83
CA GLU A 69 24.07 -3.29 -10.36
C GLU A 69 24.95 -2.04 -10.33
N ASP A 70 24.92 -1.21 -11.37
CA ASP A 70 25.67 0.05 -11.42
C ASP A 70 25.24 1.00 -10.30
N PHE A 71 23.93 1.13 -10.07
CA PHE A 71 23.36 1.91 -8.98
C PHE A 71 23.82 1.42 -7.59
N PHE A 72 23.75 0.11 -7.33
CA PHE A 72 24.16 -0.47 -6.05
C PHE A 72 25.68 -0.51 -5.84
N ALA A 73 26.48 -0.46 -6.91
CA ALA A 73 27.93 -0.34 -6.81
C ALA A 73 28.37 1.04 -6.32
N HIS A 74 27.57 2.09 -6.60
CA HIS A 74 27.90 3.48 -6.27
C HIS A 74 26.76 4.20 -5.53
N PRO A 75 26.28 3.69 -4.38
CA PRO A 75 25.13 4.26 -3.70
C PRO A 75 25.47 5.67 -3.17
N PRO A 76 24.57 6.65 -3.32
CA PRO A 76 24.74 7.97 -2.71
C PRO A 76 24.94 7.91 -1.18
N LEU A 77 25.55 8.96 -0.63
CA LEU A 77 25.92 9.01 0.79
C LEU A 77 24.73 9.15 1.74
N SER A 78 23.58 9.68 1.29
CA SER A 78 22.40 9.90 2.14
C SER A 78 21.26 8.94 1.77
N GLU A 79 20.60 8.39 2.79
CA GLU A 79 19.52 7.40 2.63
C GLU A 79 18.41 7.91 1.72
N ARG A 80 17.98 9.16 1.91
CA ARG A 80 16.96 9.80 1.07
C ARG A 80 17.40 9.95 -0.38
N HIS A 81 18.63 10.40 -0.62
CA HIS A 81 19.12 10.56 -1.99
C HIS A 81 19.27 9.21 -2.69
N THR A 82 19.65 8.15 -1.96
CA THR A 82 19.66 6.80 -2.53
C THR A 82 18.26 6.34 -2.92
N MET A 83 17.22 6.64 -2.13
CA MET A 83 15.84 6.35 -2.54
C MET A 83 15.42 7.16 -3.77
N GLU A 84 15.70 8.46 -3.80
CA GLU A 84 15.38 9.35 -4.93
C GLU A 84 16.03 8.86 -6.22
N LEU A 85 17.34 8.58 -6.18
CA LEU A 85 18.07 8.11 -7.34
C LEU A 85 17.66 6.68 -7.74
N GLY A 86 17.42 5.78 -6.79
CA GLY A 86 16.99 4.41 -7.09
C GLY A 86 15.65 4.36 -7.81
N VAL A 87 14.67 5.13 -7.32
CA VAL A 87 13.34 5.24 -7.97
C VAL A 87 13.47 5.90 -9.34
N LEU A 88 14.23 6.99 -9.47
CA LEU A 88 14.44 7.66 -10.76
C LEU A 88 15.16 6.78 -11.79
N THR A 89 16.17 6.00 -11.38
CA THR A 89 16.86 5.04 -12.26
C THR A 89 15.88 4.00 -12.79
N PHE A 90 15.05 3.44 -11.91
CA PHE A 90 14.05 2.47 -12.33
C PHE A 90 13.00 3.06 -13.26
N LEU A 91 12.44 4.24 -12.93
CA LEU A 91 11.46 4.89 -13.80
C LEU A 91 12.05 5.34 -15.14
N THR A 92 13.33 5.74 -15.16
CA THR A 92 14.05 6.03 -16.41
C THR A 92 14.21 4.78 -17.26
N TYR A 93 14.54 3.64 -16.66
CA TYR A 93 14.54 2.37 -17.38
C TYR A 93 13.16 2.06 -17.98
N VAL A 94 12.08 2.20 -17.21
CA VAL A 94 10.70 1.97 -17.68
C VAL A 94 10.32 2.90 -18.83
N GLU A 95 10.72 4.18 -18.76
CA GLU A 95 10.49 5.16 -19.81
C GLU A 95 11.24 4.80 -21.12
N GLU A 96 12.54 4.51 -21.01
CA GLU A 96 13.41 4.24 -22.15
C GLU A 96 13.17 2.86 -22.78
N HIS A 97 12.69 1.90 -21.98
CA HIS A 97 12.55 0.49 -22.35
C HIS A 97 11.12 -0.03 -22.12
N ASN A 98 10.09 0.81 -22.34
CA ASN A 98 8.69 0.50 -22.07
C ASN A 98 8.20 -0.84 -22.66
N GLU A 99 8.51 -1.11 -23.93
CA GLU A 99 8.18 -2.41 -24.56
C GLU A 99 8.84 -3.58 -23.82
N GLY A 100 10.11 -3.43 -23.43
CA GLY A 100 10.85 -4.46 -22.70
C GLY A 100 10.28 -4.70 -21.30
N PHE A 101 9.96 -3.62 -20.58
CA PHE A 101 9.31 -3.70 -19.28
C PHE A 101 7.95 -4.43 -19.35
N HIS A 102 7.13 -4.15 -20.37
CA HIS A 102 5.88 -4.85 -20.60
C HIS A 102 6.05 -6.34 -20.92
N VAL A 103 7.13 -6.72 -21.61
CA VAL A 103 7.48 -8.14 -21.81
C VAL A 103 7.82 -8.80 -20.48
N LEU A 104 8.57 -8.12 -19.61
CA LEU A 104 8.96 -8.64 -18.30
C LEU A 104 7.79 -8.78 -17.32
N LEU A 105 6.83 -7.84 -17.33
CA LEU A 105 5.62 -7.92 -16.50
C LEU A 105 4.72 -9.10 -16.90
N ARG A 106 4.69 -9.42 -18.20
CA ARG A 106 3.92 -10.56 -18.73
C ARG A 106 4.64 -11.89 -18.57
N ASP A 107 5.94 -11.90 -18.27
CA ASP A 107 6.70 -13.13 -18.06
C ASP A 107 6.28 -13.79 -16.74
N SER A 108 5.39 -14.77 -16.85
CA SER A 108 4.95 -15.57 -15.73
C SER A 108 6.07 -16.54 -15.29
N PRO A 109 6.23 -16.80 -13.97
CA PRO A 109 7.20 -17.78 -13.46
C PRO A 109 7.06 -19.20 -14.03
N THR A 110 5.95 -19.51 -14.72
CA THR A 110 5.75 -20.76 -15.44
C THR A 110 6.66 -20.94 -16.67
N THR A 111 7.13 -19.85 -17.27
CA THR A 111 7.92 -19.87 -18.51
C THR A 111 9.42 -19.92 -18.25
N ASN A 112 9.91 -19.26 -17.19
CA ASN A 112 11.32 -19.28 -16.78
C ASN A 112 11.50 -19.09 -15.24
N PRO A 113 11.66 -20.18 -14.47
CA PRO A 113 11.79 -20.10 -13.00
C PRO A 113 13.07 -19.39 -12.51
N ASN A 114 14.12 -19.33 -13.33
CA ASN A 114 15.48 -18.94 -12.90
C ASN A 114 15.89 -17.53 -13.37
N GLY A 115 15.08 -16.89 -14.21
CA GLY A 115 15.37 -15.58 -14.77
C GLY A 115 14.07 -14.86 -15.08
N SER A 116 13.32 -14.53 -14.03
CA SER A 116 12.07 -13.76 -14.12
C SER A 116 12.25 -12.38 -13.49
N LEU A 117 11.37 -11.44 -13.82
CA LEU A 117 11.31 -10.14 -13.15
C LEU A 117 11.23 -10.29 -11.62
N ASN A 118 10.44 -11.25 -11.13
CA ASN A 118 10.28 -11.51 -9.69
C ASN A 118 11.61 -11.90 -9.01
N THR A 119 12.47 -12.65 -9.70
CA THR A 119 13.81 -12.97 -9.20
C THR A 119 14.66 -11.70 -9.05
N LEU A 120 14.62 -10.79 -10.03
CA LEU A 120 15.30 -9.49 -9.93
C LEU A 120 14.72 -8.63 -8.80
N LEU A 121 13.40 -8.56 -8.65
CA LEU A 121 12.75 -7.82 -7.58
C LEU A 121 13.13 -8.36 -6.20
N THR A 122 13.27 -9.68 -6.06
CA THR A 122 13.77 -10.32 -4.84
C THR A 122 15.22 -9.92 -4.56
N THR A 123 16.08 -9.95 -5.59
CA THR A 123 17.48 -9.50 -5.47
C THR A 123 17.59 -8.04 -5.06
N VAL A 124 16.80 -7.15 -5.66
CA VAL A 124 16.72 -5.72 -5.28
C VAL A 124 16.23 -5.57 -3.85
N SER A 125 15.20 -6.32 -3.45
CA SER A 125 14.65 -6.28 -2.10
C SER A 125 15.69 -6.68 -1.04
N VAL A 126 16.56 -7.66 -1.33
CA VAL A 126 17.67 -8.02 -0.44
C VAL A 126 18.69 -6.89 -0.29
N HIS A 127 19.00 -6.16 -1.36
CA HIS A 127 19.88 -4.99 -1.28
C HIS A 127 19.26 -3.88 -0.44
N VAL A 128 17.98 -3.56 -0.68
CA VAL A 128 17.23 -2.56 0.09
C VAL A 128 17.11 -2.99 1.56
N GLU A 129 16.85 -4.27 1.85
CA GLU A 129 16.79 -4.82 3.21
C GLU A 129 18.10 -4.57 3.95
N LYS A 130 19.25 -4.82 3.32
CA LYS A 130 20.56 -4.58 3.94
C LYS A 130 20.74 -3.11 4.31
N MET A 131 20.34 -2.20 3.42
CA MET A 131 20.40 -0.76 3.68
C MET A 131 19.49 -0.34 4.84
N LEU A 132 18.27 -0.90 4.90
CA LEU A 132 17.33 -0.65 5.98
C LEU A 132 17.80 -1.24 7.31
N ASP A 133 18.37 -2.44 7.32
CA ASP A 133 18.94 -3.07 8.52
C ASP A 133 20.05 -2.19 9.11
N GLU A 134 20.94 -1.65 8.27
CA GLU A 134 21.97 -0.70 8.69
C GLU A 134 21.39 0.62 9.23
N SER A 135 20.37 1.19 8.56
CA SER A 135 19.68 2.40 9.02
C SER A 135 18.98 2.18 10.35
N PHE A 136 18.26 1.06 10.51
CA PHE A 136 17.55 0.72 11.74
C PHE A 136 18.51 0.49 12.90
N LYS A 137 19.68 -0.15 12.66
CA LYS A 137 20.74 -0.26 13.66
C LYS A 137 21.23 1.11 14.13
N ARG A 138 21.47 2.06 13.21
CA ARG A 138 21.87 3.44 13.55
C ARG A 138 20.79 4.16 14.36
N ALA A 139 19.52 3.97 14.00
CA ALA A 139 18.36 4.53 14.68
C ALA A 139 17.95 3.80 15.97
N LYS A 140 18.64 2.69 16.33
CA LYS A 140 18.30 1.80 17.46
C LYS A 140 16.88 1.21 17.37
N LEU A 141 16.42 0.95 16.16
CA LEU A 141 15.14 0.29 15.86
C LEU A 141 15.31 -1.22 15.65
N PRO A 142 14.26 -2.04 15.87
CA PRO A 142 14.32 -3.48 15.61
C PRO A 142 14.42 -3.81 14.12
N THR A 143 15.40 -4.61 13.75
CA THR A 143 15.67 -4.95 12.33
C THR A 143 14.83 -6.09 11.79
N LYS A 144 14.10 -6.83 12.65
CA LYS A 144 13.25 -7.96 12.24
C LYS A 144 12.18 -7.59 11.20
N GLY A 145 11.78 -6.31 11.15
CA GLY A 145 10.83 -5.79 10.17
C GLY A 145 11.46 -5.39 8.82
N ALA A 146 12.78 -5.23 8.74
CA ALA A 146 13.47 -4.71 7.55
C ALA A 146 13.15 -5.46 6.25
N PRO A 147 13.07 -6.81 6.21
CA PRO A 147 12.72 -7.52 4.98
C PRO A 147 11.33 -7.14 4.44
N TYR A 148 10.37 -6.93 5.34
CA TYR A 148 8.99 -6.58 4.96
C TYR A 148 8.92 -5.14 4.43
N TYR A 149 9.57 -4.19 5.10
CA TYR A 149 9.63 -2.81 4.63
C TYR A 149 10.36 -2.68 3.29
N ALA A 150 11.45 -3.43 3.09
CA ALA A 150 12.16 -3.46 1.81
C ALA A 150 11.24 -3.92 0.68
N ASN A 151 10.54 -5.05 0.86
CA ASN A 151 9.57 -5.56 -0.12
C ASN A 151 8.42 -4.56 -0.37
N MET A 152 7.94 -3.87 0.66
CA MET A 152 6.90 -2.84 0.51
C MET A 152 7.37 -1.65 -0.34
N ILE A 153 8.62 -1.19 -0.16
CA ILE A 153 9.19 -0.08 -0.93
C ILE A 153 9.41 -0.49 -2.39
N VAL A 154 9.97 -1.68 -2.61
CA VAL A 154 10.18 -2.22 -3.97
C VAL A 154 8.83 -2.42 -4.65
N GLY A 155 7.86 -3.03 -3.96
CA GLY A 155 6.50 -3.21 -4.44
C GLY A 155 5.82 -1.88 -4.80
N LEU A 156 5.84 -0.91 -3.88
CA LEU A 156 5.30 0.44 -4.13
C LEU A 156 5.86 1.04 -5.41
N THR A 157 7.17 0.90 -5.62
CA THR A 157 7.86 1.44 -6.79
C THR A 157 7.42 0.73 -8.07
N VAL A 158 7.42 -0.61 -8.08
CA VAL A 158 7.06 -1.42 -9.27
C VAL A 158 5.59 -1.24 -9.65
N PHE A 159 4.68 -1.34 -8.68
CA PHE A 159 3.24 -1.16 -8.93
C PHE A 159 2.91 0.24 -9.44
N SER A 160 3.54 1.27 -8.87
CA SER A 160 3.33 2.65 -9.33
C SER A 160 3.88 2.88 -10.73
N ALA A 161 5.04 2.28 -11.05
CA ALA A 161 5.65 2.36 -12.38
C ALA A 161 4.82 1.62 -13.44
N GLU A 162 4.26 0.45 -13.11
CA GLU A 162 3.36 -0.29 -13.99
C GLU A 162 2.12 0.54 -14.35
N LEU A 163 1.44 1.10 -13.35
CA LEU A 163 0.28 1.96 -13.57
C LEU A 163 0.63 3.19 -14.43
N TRP A 164 1.81 3.76 -14.23
CA TRP A 164 2.28 4.93 -14.98
C TRP A 164 2.70 4.60 -16.42
N ALA A 165 3.34 3.45 -16.65
CA ALA A 165 3.86 3.03 -17.94
C ALA A 165 2.74 2.87 -19.00
N ASP A 166 1.54 2.47 -18.58
CA ASP A 166 0.37 2.33 -19.46
C ASP A 166 -0.18 3.69 -19.93
N ASN A 167 -0.10 4.73 -19.10
CA ASN A 167 -0.64 6.06 -19.41
C ASN A 167 0.07 7.18 -18.64
N PRO A 168 1.27 7.61 -19.08
CA PRO A 168 2.07 8.59 -18.36
C PRO A 168 1.47 10.00 -18.49
N ARG A 169 0.64 10.38 -17.51
CA ARG A 169 0.04 11.74 -17.42
C ARG A 169 0.91 12.75 -16.68
N ILE A 170 1.84 12.26 -15.88
CA ILE A 170 2.80 13.04 -15.08
C ILE A 170 4.22 12.64 -15.49
N SER A 171 5.20 13.49 -15.20
CA SER A 171 6.60 13.15 -15.47
C SER A 171 7.10 12.04 -14.52
N LYS A 172 8.16 11.34 -14.93
CA LYS A 172 8.80 10.34 -14.05
C LYS A 172 9.35 10.94 -12.77
N GLU A 173 9.80 12.19 -12.81
CA GLU A 173 10.29 12.93 -11.64
C GLU A 173 9.15 13.24 -10.67
N GLU A 174 7.99 13.63 -11.20
CA GLU A 174 6.80 13.87 -10.38
C GLU A 174 6.32 12.57 -9.72
N LEU A 175 6.27 11.45 -10.46
CA LEU A 175 5.94 10.14 -9.90
C LEU A 175 6.97 9.68 -8.85
N ALA A 176 8.26 9.84 -9.14
CA ALA A 176 9.34 9.55 -8.21
C ALA A 176 9.16 10.35 -6.91
N SER A 177 8.77 11.62 -7.01
CA SER A 177 8.53 12.46 -5.84
C SER A 177 7.44 11.89 -4.95
N TYR A 178 6.32 11.39 -5.52
CA TYR A 178 5.23 10.78 -4.73
C TYR A 178 5.67 9.48 -4.05
N ILE A 179 6.35 8.60 -4.78
CA ILE A 179 6.85 7.31 -4.26
C ILE A 179 7.83 7.56 -3.11
N VAL A 180 8.83 8.42 -3.33
CA VAL A 180 9.84 8.76 -2.33
C VAL A 180 9.20 9.46 -1.14
N ASN A 181 8.30 10.41 -1.37
CA ASN A 181 7.64 11.14 -0.29
C ASN A 181 6.89 10.19 0.64
N MET A 182 6.08 9.28 0.08
CA MET A 182 5.36 8.26 0.83
C MET A 182 6.31 7.34 1.60
N ALA A 183 7.30 6.78 0.92
CA ALA A 183 8.24 5.83 1.53
C ALA A 183 9.09 6.48 2.62
N TRP A 184 9.59 7.70 2.38
CA TRP A 184 10.42 8.44 3.32
C TRP A 184 9.66 8.85 4.58
N TYR A 185 8.49 9.47 4.44
CA TYR A 185 7.70 9.88 5.59
C TYR A 185 7.12 8.69 6.34
N GLY A 186 6.71 7.62 5.63
CA GLY A 186 6.30 6.37 6.25
C GLY A 186 7.41 5.76 7.11
N MET A 187 8.66 5.75 6.63
CA MET A 187 9.79 5.20 7.40
C MET A 187 10.20 6.05 8.60
N ARG A 188 10.11 7.38 8.49
CA ARG A 188 10.44 8.28 9.61
C ARG A 188 9.47 8.15 10.79
N GLY A 189 8.26 7.66 10.54
CA GLY A 189 7.24 7.41 11.56
C GLY A 189 7.18 5.98 12.07
N ILE A 190 8.17 5.12 11.78
CA ILE A 190 8.12 3.71 12.21
C ILE A 190 8.28 3.58 13.72
N ASP A 191 7.28 2.98 14.35
CA ASP A 191 7.34 2.52 15.73
C ASP A 191 8.26 1.30 15.86
N ALA A 192 9.03 1.24 16.95
CA ALA A 192 9.85 0.07 17.26
C ALA A 192 9.03 -1.22 17.43
N LYS A 193 7.76 -1.10 17.83
CA LYS A 193 6.81 -2.22 17.96
C LYS A 193 5.49 -1.82 17.33
N PRO A 194 5.35 -1.91 16.00
CA PRO A 194 4.13 -1.50 15.33
C PRO A 194 2.95 -2.35 15.84
N GLN A 195 1.86 -1.68 16.15
CA GLN A 195 0.62 -2.32 16.59
C GLN A 195 -0.55 -1.84 15.75
N LEU A 196 -1.51 -2.73 15.55
CA LEU A 196 -2.79 -2.36 14.96
C LEU A 196 -3.65 -1.71 16.05
N TYR A 197 -4.09 -0.49 15.80
CA TYR A 197 -4.84 0.32 16.77
C TYR A 197 -6.27 -0.17 16.98
N PHE A 198 -6.92 -0.68 15.93
CA PHE A 198 -8.32 -1.12 15.97
C PHE A 198 -8.47 -2.64 15.99
N GLU A 199 -7.52 -3.36 15.38
CA GLU A 199 -7.59 -4.80 15.18
C GLU A 199 -6.40 -5.51 15.81
N GLY A 200 -6.51 -6.00 17.04
CA GLY A 200 -5.37 -6.63 17.70
C GLY A 200 -5.70 -7.14 19.09
N LYS A 201 -4.79 -7.91 19.69
CA LYS A 201 -4.98 -8.40 21.06
C LYS A 201 -5.16 -7.24 22.04
N GLU A 202 -4.36 -6.19 21.91
CA GLU A 202 -4.46 -5.00 22.76
C GLU A 202 -5.70 -4.16 22.45
N ALA A 203 -6.06 -3.99 21.17
CA ALA A 203 -7.28 -3.29 20.78
C ALA A 203 -8.55 -4.00 21.28
N LYS A 204 -8.61 -5.34 21.14
CA LYS A 204 -9.72 -6.16 21.66
C LYS A 204 -9.78 -6.12 23.19
N ALA A 205 -8.64 -6.18 23.87
CA ALA A 205 -8.59 -6.04 25.32
C ALA A 205 -9.03 -4.64 25.80
N ARG A 206 -8.74 -3.59 25.03
CA ARG A 206 -9.21 -2.22 25.28
C ARG A 206 -10.73 -2.12 25.10
N GLN A 207 -11.26 -2.62 23.99
CA GLN A 207 -12.71 -2.68 23.72
C GLN A 207 -13.45 -3.48 24.81
N GLU A 208 -12.92 -4.64 25.23
CA GLU A 208 -13.50 -5.44 26.31
C GLU A 208 -13.49 -4.71 27.66
N ARG A 209 -12.46 -3.89 27.92
CA ARG A 209 -12.38 -3.07 29.13
C ARG A 209 -13.41 -1.95 29.11
N GLU A 210 -13.49 -1.22 28.00
CA GLU A 210 -14.46 -0.15 27.79
C GLU A 210 -15.89 -0.67 27.92
N ALA A 211 -16.23 -1.79 27.25
CA ALA A 211 -17.55 -2.43 27.36
C ALA A 211 -17.88 -2.89 28.80
N ARG A 212 -16.90 -3.41 29.55
CA ARG A 212 -17.10 -3.77 30.97
C ARG A 212 -17.29 -2.55 31.86
N GLU A 213 -16.68 -1.42 31.54
CA GLU A 213 -16.84 -0.18 32.28
C GLU A 213 -18.22 0.44 32.01
N GLU A 214 -18.66 0.46 30.75
CA GLU A 214 -20.02 0.85 30.36
C GLU A 214 -21.08 -0.04 31.04
N GLU A 215 -20.91 -1.37 31.02
CA GLU A 215 -21.84 -2.29 31.67
C GLU A 215 -21.91 -2.05 33.20
N LYS A 216 -20.77 -1.72 33.83
CA LYS A 216 -20.73 -1.38 35.26
C LYS A 216 -21.40 -0.04 35.55
N GLN A 217 -21.24 0.96 34.69
CA GLN A 217 -21.90 2.26 34.83
C GLN A 217 -23.41 2.10 34.71
N LEU A 218 -23.89 1.42 33.66
CA LEU A 218 -25.30 1.10 33.46
C LEU A 218 -25.90 0.35 34.66
N LYS A 219 -25.22 -0.67 35.19
CA LYS A 219 -25.68 -1.40 36.39
C LYS A 219 -25.71 -0.52 37.64
N ARG A 220 -24.79 0.43 37.80
CA ARG A 220 -24.77 1.37 38.93
C ARG A 220 -25.92 2.36 38.84
N GLU A 221 -26.19 2.86 37.64
CA GLU A 221 -27.29 3.77 37.35
C GLU A 221 -28.64 3.10 37.58
N GLN A 222 -28.87 1.91 37.01
CA GLN A 222 -30.07 1.11 37.26
C GLN A 222 -30.27 0.80 38.75
N ARG A 223 -29.20 0.52 39.51
CA ARG A 223 -29.29 0.32 40.96
C ARG A 223 -29.64 1.60 41.71
N ARG A 224 -29.20 2.77 41.23
CA ARG A 224 -29.55 4.06 41.81
C ARG A 224 -31.04 4.36 41.58
N GLU A 225 -31.50 4.22 40.35
CA GLU A 225 -32.91 4.39 39.98
C GLU A 225 -33.84 3.42 40.73
N GLN A 226 -33.47 2.14 40.86
CA GLN A 226 -34.25 1.17 41.63
C GLN A 226 -34.32 1.53 43.13
N LYS A 227 -33.24 2.08 43.70
CA LYS A 227 -33.25 2.54 45.10
C LYS A 227 -34.12 3.77 45.28
N GLU A 228 -34.04 4.72 44.35
CA GLU A 228 -34.89 5.92 44.35
C GLU A 228 -36.36 5.56 44.19
N ALA A 229 -36.70 4.66 43.28
CA ALA A 229 -38.07 4.15 43.10
C ALA A 229 -38.60 3.43 44.36
N LYS A 230 -37.78 2.59 45.00
CA LYS A 230 -38.15 1.93 46.26
C LYS A 230 -38.30 2.91 47.42
N ALA A 231 -37.44 3.93 47.51
CA ALA A 231 -37.55 4.97 48.52
C ALA A 231 -38.81 5.82 48.31
N ARG A 232 -39.18 6.10 47.05
CA ARG A 232 -40.41 6.80 46.68
C ARG A 232 -41.66 5.98 47.01
N ALA A 233 -41.63 4.67 46.75
CA ALA A 233 -42.71 3.76 47.14
C ALA A 233 -42.87 3.67 48.66
N LYS A 234 -41.76 3.63 49.42
CA LYS A 234 -41.81 3.61 50.89
C LYS A 234 -42.31 4.91 51.50
N ARG A 235 -41.96 6.07 50.91
CA ARG A 235 -42.52 7.38 51.32
C ARG A 235 -44.01 7.54 50.96
N GLY A 236 -44.52 6.77 50.01
CA GLY A 236 -45.95 6.72 49.70
C GLY A 236 -46.76 5.80 50.64
N ASP A 237 -46.09 4.91 51.38
CA ASP A 237 -46.72 3.96 52.32
C ASP A 237 -46.79 4.54 53.75
N ASP A 238 -45.82 5.36 54.15
CA ASP A 238 -45.82 6.09 55.44
C ASP A 238 -46.74 7.33 55.45
N GLY A 239 -47.52 7.56 54.38
CA GLY A 239 -48.37 8.75 54.19
C GLY A 239 -49.89 8.49 54.25
N ALA A 240 -50.31 7.31 54.69
CA ALA A 240 -51.72 6.95 54.81
C ALA A 240 -52.17 6.85 56.28
N ASP A 241 -51.94 7.89 57.07
CA ASP A 241 -52.65 8.15 58.33
C ASP A 241 -52.54 9.65 58.65
N ASP A 242 -53.45 10.42 58.06
CA ASP A 242 -54.17 11.54 58.68
C ASP A 242 -54.89 12.30 57.55
N ALA A 243 -56.06 11.76 57.20
CA ALA A 243 -57.14 12.60 56.71
C ALA A 243 -57.83 13.17 57.95
N ASP A 244 -57.75 14.49 58.17
CA ASP A 244 -58.95 15.27 58.43
C ASP A 244 -58.72 16.79 58.42
N ALA A 245 -59.65 17.43 57.71
CA ALA A 245 -60.26 18.73 57.96
C ALA A 245 -59.52 20.04 57.64
N ASP A 246 -60.08 20.66 56.60
CA ASP A 246 -60.59 22.05 56.57
C ASP A 246 -59.63 23.22 56.27
N GLY A 247 -60.00 23.93 55.18
CA GLY A 247 -60.22 25.37 55.29
C GLY A 247 -59.38 26.29 54.40
N ASN A 248 -59.90 26.56 53.20
CA ASN A 248 -60.16 27.90 52.62
C ASN A 248 -59.04 28.98 52.54
N GLY A 249 -58.93 29.60 51.34
CA GLY A 249 -58.29 30.91 51.09
C GLY A 249 -57.10 30.81 50.14
N ASP A 250 -57.25 31.05 48.84
CA ASP A 250 -57.29 32.35 48.15
C ASP A 250 -55.91 32.94 47.80
N ASP A 251 -55.83 33.31 46.52
CA ASP A 251 -54.98 34.29 45.84
C ASP A 251 -53.48 34.09 45.54
N GLY A 252 -53.16 34.34 44.26
CA GLY A 252 -52.02 35.14 43.83
C GLY A 252 -50.69 34.46 43.50
N GLY A 253 -50.28 34.51 42.22
CA GLY A 253 -48.86 34.58 41.87
C GLY A 253 -48.44 33.81 40.62
N SER A 254 -48.54 34.45 39.46
CA SER A 254 -47.75 34.15 38.27
C SER A 254 -46.29 34.59 38.47
N ASP A 255 -45.34 33.73 38.10
CA ASP A 255 -44.01 34.01 37.53
C ASP A 255 -43.38 32.62 37.30
N GLY A 256 -42.94 32.22 36.11
CA GLY A 256 -41.86 32.83 35.34
C GLY A 256 -40.64 31.91 35.46
N ASP A 257 -40.18 31.38 34.31
CA ASP A 257 -38.79 30.95 34.01
C ASP A 257 -38.65 29.59 33.32
N ASP A 258 -38.78 29.70 31.99
CA ASP A 258 -37.86 29.23 30.96
C ASP A 258 -36.46 28.76 31.44
N VAL A 259 -36.09 27.52 31.11
CA VAL A 259 -34.69 27.08 31.00
C VAL A 259 -34.55 26.15 29.80
N THR A 260 -34.36 26.80 28.64
CA THR A 260 -33.27 26.64 27.67
C THR A 260 -32.60 25.26 27.55
N ILE A 261 -32.74 24.70 26.34
CA ILE A 261 -32.01 23.57 25.78
C ILE A 261 -30.57 24.00 25.44
N ASP A 262 -29.59 23.23 25.89
CA ASP A 262 -28.16 23.42 25.67
C ASP A 262 -27.75 23.05 24.22
N PRO A 263 -27.18 23.97 23.41
CA PRO A 263 -26.73 23.69 22.05
C PRO A 263 -25.19 23.68 21.99
N ASP A 264 -24.56 22.53 22.26
CA ASP A 264 -23.10 22.35 22.07
C ASP A 264 -22.77 21.00 21.42
N VAL A 265 -23.40 20.75 20.26
CA VAL A 265 -23.07 19.65 19.35
C VAL A 265 -22.83 20.19 17.95
N GLU A 266 -21.90 21.13 17.76
CA GLU A 266 -21.40 21.43 16.42
C GLU A 266 -20.09 22.27 16.40
N GLN A 267 -18.98 21.75 16.92
CA GLN A 267 -17.65 22.26 16.51
C GLN A 267 -16.50 21.33 16.90
N ALA A 268 -16.13 20.43 15.98
CA ALA A 268 -14.81 19.75 15.99
C ALA A 268 -14.47 19.17 14.61
N LEU A 269 -14.48 20.02 13.56
CA LEU A 269 -14.06 19.64 12.20
C LEU A 269 -13.25 20.73 11.48
N ASP A 270 -12.35 21.45 12.17
CA ASP A 270 -11.60 22.54 11.53
C ASP A 270 -10.14 22.72 11.98
N ASP A 271 -9.43 21.66 12.40
CA ASP A 271 -7.99 21.77 12.71
C ASP A 271 -7.13 20.71 11.98
N LEU A 272 -7.15 20.78 10.63
CA LEU A 272 -6.12 20.20 9.76
C LEU A 272 -5.73 21.23 8.68
N GLU A 273 -4.87 22.18 9.05
CA GLU A 273 -3.93 22.86 8.15
C GLU A 273 -2.52 22.90 8.78
#